data_AF-A0A1F8VA06-F1
#
_entry.id   AF-A0A1F8VA06-F1
#
_cell.length_a   1.000
_cell.length_b   1.000
_cell.length_c   1.000
_cell.angle_alpha   90.00
_cell.angle_beta   90.00
_cell.angle_gamma   90.00
#
_symmetry.space_group_name_H-M   'P 1'
#
loop_
_entity.id
_entity.type
_entity.pdbx_description
1 polymer ?
#
loop_
_entity_poly.entity_id
_entity_poly.type
_entity_poly.pdbx_seq_one_letter_code
_entity_poly.pdbx_strand_id
1 'polypeptide(L)'
;MARGAWVLLKKIKSRGLFWFFARLLTESHRPVSKSIKIGKPFIQLFYWMCVRPLNQLRWVRLKSQVLSKDRLYLFYDLEVSPVTYDFAWALAIADYERRRLGLSGVHVIFVPGKNHGLREEDPEYEEKVDWFARYWRRHAILYSLSELLPHCTGVTFYSSRDEACLLCEQVRPHVFPKQYSVLFPVAHSSYQALTEALSLMFLQPTQQARRYIEQWLSSSAVKGRKVVTITLRQSSYMPARNSDIHAWAHFASRLDPQRYFVVFVPDTEKALEPTPSELTPFVYFTEPCWNVGLRAALYDASFINLGVNNGPMILCWLNEQCRYITFKMKAAGVPQTTDAAFRTHGFEIGKSLPFAKPYQKWVWEDDREDVIQKEFHNLCNLIQNSLS
;
A
#
# COMPACT_ATOMS: atom_id res chain seq x y z
N MET A 1 -10.60 -29.94 28.45
CA MET A 1 -11.81 -29.48 27.74
C MET A 1 -13.01 -29.17 28.66
N ALA A 2 -13.24 -29.91 29.75
CA ALA A 2 -14.44 -29.76 30.59
C ALA A 2 -14.61 -28.41 31.35
N ARG A 3 -13.54 -27.75 31.80
CA ARG A 3 -13.64 -26.47 32.54
C ARG A 3 -14.08 -25.28 31.69
N GLY A 4 -13.74 -25.26 30.40
CA GLY A 4 -14.09 -24.15 29.49
C GLY A 4 -15.58 -24.12 29.12
N ALA A 5 -16.16 -25.30 28.85
CA ALA A 5 -17.58 -25.43 28.54
C ALA A 5 -18.47 -25.02 29.72
N TRP A 6 -18.06 -25.34 30.94
CA TRP A 6 -18.81 -25.00 32.16
C TRP A 6 -18.85 -23.49 32.43
N VAL A 7 -17.74 -22.78 32.22
CA VAL A 7 -17.67 -21.31 32.34
C VAL A 7 -18.51 -20.62 31.26
N LEU A 8 -18.53 -21.17 30.04
CA LEU A 8 -19.31 -20.64 28.92
C LEU A 8 -20.82 -20.81 29.17
N LEU A 9 -21.26 -22.00 29.61
CA LEU A 9 -22.66 -22.28 29.97
C LEU A 9 -23.14 -21.38 31.11
N LYS A 10 -22.31 -21.15 32.14
CA LYS A 10 -22.63 -20.22 33.24
C LYS A 10 -22.82 -18.79 32.73
N LYS A 11 -21.99 -18.35 31.78
CA LYS A 11 -22.09 -17.02 31.17
C LYS A 11 -23.32 -16.88 30.25
N ILE A 12 -23.61 -17.90 29.43
CA ILE A 12 -24.84 -17.96 28.60
C ILE A 12 -26.08 -17.87 29.48
N LYS A 13 -26.12 -18.62 30.59
CA LYS A 13 -27.24 -18.59 31.54
C LYS A 13 -27.40 -17.24 32.23
N SER A 14 -26.31 -16.51 32.48
CA SER A 14 -26.34 -15.20 33.15
C SER A 14 -26.56 -13.99 32.24
N ARG A 15 -26.18 -14.07 30.96
CA ARG A 15 -26.20 -12.93 30.02
C ARG A 15 -27.09 -13.15 28.79
N GLY A 16 -27.71 -14.33 28.70
CA GLY A 16 -28.62 -14.70 27.62
C GLY A 16 -27.92 -15.20 26.36
N LEU A 17 -28.71 -15.87 25.51
CA LEU A 17 -28.26 -16.39 24.21
C LEU A 17 -27.81 -15.26 23.28
N PHE A 18 -28.43 -14.09 23.36
CA PHE A 18 -28.05 -12.92 22.56
C PHE A 18 -26.62 -12.45 22.85
N TRP A 19 -26.20 -12.41 24.12
CA TRP A 19 -24.81 -12.11 24.49
C TRP A 19 -23.83 -13.15 23.94
N PHE A 20 -24.23 -14.41 23.92
CA PHE A 20 -23.41 -15.49 23.38
C PHE A 20 -23.22 -15.39 21.87
N PHE A 21 -24.29 -15.13 21.12
CA PHE A 21 -24.22 -14.88 19.68
C PHE A 21 -23.47 -13.59 19.35
N ALA A 22 -23.69 -12.52 20.12
CA ALA A 22 -22.93 -11.28 20.00
C ALA A 22 -21.43 -11.53 20.26
N ARG A 23 -21.08 -12.31 21.29
CA ARG A 23 -19.68 -12.68 21.60
C ARG A 23 -19.05 -13.59 20.53
N LEU A 24 -19.81 -14.53 19.97
CA LEU A 24 -19.40 -15.36 18.84
C LEU A 24 -19.13 -14.50 17.60
N LEU A 25 -19.97 -13.51 17.33
CA LEU A 25 -19.77 -12.53 16.27
C LEU A 25 -18.51 -11.68 16.55
N THR A 26 -18.40 -11.07 17.74
CA THR A 26 -17.24 -10.23 18.12
C THR A 26 -15.91 -11.00 18.05
N GLU A 27 -15.87 -12.25 18.51
CA GLU A 27 -14.64 -13.07 18.48
C GLU A 27 -14.35 -13.73 17.13
N SER A 28 -15.34 -13.83 16.22
CA SER A 28 -15.08 -14.19 14.82
C SER A 28 -14.32 -13.09 14.07
N HIS A 29 -14.48 -11.83 14.49
CA HIS A 29 -13.83 -10.67 13.89
C HIS A 29 -12.42 -10.39 14.46
N ARG A 30 -12.10 -10.84 15.68
CA ARG A 30 -10.75 -10.76 16.29
C ARG A 30 -10.42 -12.04 17.09
N PRO A 31 -9.81 -13.07 16.49
CA PRO A 31 -9.57 -14.34 17.17
C PRO A 31 -8.32 -14.27 18.06
N VAL A 32 -8.51 -14.08 19.36
CA VAL A 32 -7.43 -14.08 20.36
C VAL A 32 -7.13 -15.51 20.88
N SER A 33 -8.02 -16.49 20.67
CA SER A 33 -7.87 -17.87 21.18
C SER A 33 -7.59 -18.94 20.09
N LYS A 34 -6.67 -19.87 20.37
CA LYS A 34 -6.29 -20.99 19.47
C LYS A 34 -7.46 -21.91 19.10
N SER A 35 -8.47 -22.00 19.96
CA SER A 35 -9.66 -22.86 19.79
C SER A 35 -10.60 -22.44 18.65
N ILE A 36 -10.64 -21.16 18.27
CA ILE A 36 -11.58 -20.66 17.23
C ILE A 36 -10.95 -20.58 15.84
N LYS A 37 -9.61 -20.59 15.72
CA LYS A 37 -8.95 -20.86 14.41
C LYS A 37 -9.42 -22.17 13.78
N ILE A 38 -9.74 -23.16 14.62
CA ILE A 38 -10.30 -24.46 14.24
C ILE A 38 -11.81 -24.35 13.89
N GLY A 39 -12.53 -23.39 14.49
CA GLY A 39 -13.97 -23.16 14.29
C GLY A 39 -14.34 -22.27 13.10
N LYS A 40 -13.42 -21.44 12.59
CA LYS A 40 -13.61 -20.57 11.42
C LYS A 40 -14.24 -21.28 10.20
N PRO A 41 -13.79 -22.47 9.77
CA PRO A 41 -14.42 -23.18 8.66
C PRO A 41 -15.88 -23.57 8.94
N PHE A 42 -16.24 -23.92 10.19
CA PHE A 42 -17.62 -24.26 10.55
C PHE A 42 -18.53 -23.03 10.58
N ILE A 43 -18.04 -21.88 11.05
CA ILE A 43 -18.78 -20.61 11.01
C ILE A 43 -18.97 -20.14 9.57
N GLN A 44 -17.94 -20.27 8.73
CA GLN A 44 -18.05 -19.99 7.29
C GLN A 44 -19.04 -20.93 6.60
N LEU A 45 -19.01 -22.22 6.94
CA LEU A 45 -19.97 -23.20 6.43
C LEU A 45 -21.40 -22.87 6.88
N PHE A 46 -21.62 -22.53 8.15
CA PHE A 46 -22.93 -22.11 8.66
C PHE A 46 -23.43 -20.82 7.97
N TYR A 47 -22.57 -19.83 7.78
CA TYR A 47 -22.93 -18.63 7.01
C TYR A 47 -23.35 -19.00 5.59
N TRP A 48 -22.58 -19.85 4.90
CA TRP A 48 -22.88 -20.31 3.55
C TRP A 48 -24.18 -21.11 3.44
N MET A 49 -24.45 -21.99 4.42
CA MET A 49 -25.62 -22.87 4.40
C MET A 49 -26.90 -22.20 4.91
N CYS A 50 -26.81 -21.28 5.87
CA CYS A 50 -27.98 -20.76 6.58
C CYS A 50 -28.22 -19.28 6.32
N VAL A 51 -27.20 -18.43 6.44
CA VAL A 51 -27.35 -16.96 6.36
C VAL A 51 -27.43 -16.49 4.91
N ARG A 52 -26.63 -17.07 4.01
CA ARG A 52 -26.60 -16.70 2.59
C ARG A 52 -27.95 -16.94 1.89
N PRO A 53 -28.64 -18.09 2.04
CA PRO A 53 -29.97 -18.28 1.45
C PRO A 53 -31.01 -17.31 2.01
N LEU A 54 -30.95 -17.00 3.32
CA LEU A 54 -31.83 -16.02 3.97
C LEU A 54 -31.63 -14.61 3.43
N ASN A 55 -30.38 -14.20 3.21
CA ASN A 55 -30.08 -12.94 2.53
C ASN A 55 -30.65 -12.99 1.10
N GLN A 56 -30.35 -14.04 0.31
CA GLN A 56 -30.90 -14.21 -1.05
C GLN A 56 -32.44 -14.18 -1.12
N LEU A 57 -33.14 -14.60 -0.06
CA LEU A 57 -34.61 -14.50 0.05
C LEU A 57 -35.10 -13.07 0.36
N ARG A 58 -34.41 -12.31 1.24
CA ARG A 58 -34.67 -10.85 1.41
C ARG A 58 -34.46 -10.07 0.10
N TRP A 59 -33.60 -10.61 -0.77
CA TRP A 59 -33.15 -10.03 -2.04
C TRP A 59 -34.16 -10.09 -3.20
N VAL A 60 -35.11 -11.04 -3.23
CA VAL A 60 -36.10 -11.15 -4.33
C VAL A 60 -36.97 -9.88 -4.49
N ARG A 61 -37.00 -9.01 -3.47
CA ARG A 61 -37.73 -7.72 -3.49
C ARG A 61 -36.94 -6.51 -4.01
N LEU A 62 -35.62 -6.59 -4.15
CA LEU A 62 -34.79 -5.47 -4.62
C LEU A 62 -34.23 -5.82 -6.00
N LYS A 63 -34.99 -5.48 -7.05
CA LYS A 63 -34.45 -5.49 -8.42
C LYS A 63 -33.34 -4.43 -8.49
N SER A 64 -32.12 -4.84 -8.84
CA SER A 64 -31.14 -3.92 -9.41
C SER A 64 -30.57 -4.51 -10.70
N GLN A 65 -30.82 -3.85 -11.82
CA GLN A 65 -29.99 -3.97 -13.01
C GLN A 65 -28.87 -2.91 -12.96
N VAL A 66 -27.85 -3.15 -13.79
CA VAL A 66 -26.64 -2.33 -14.07
C VAL A 66 -25.44 -2.54 -13.13
N LEU A 67 -25.08 -3.79 -12.82
CA LEU A 67 -23.72 -4.12 -12.39
C LEU A 67 -23.00 -4.86 -13.52
N SER A 68 -21.81 -4.38 -13.88
CA SER A 68 -21.02 -5.01 -14.94
C SER A 68 -20.46 -6.33 -14.45
N LYS A 69 -20.74 -7.41 -15.18
CA LYS A 69 -20.12 -8.71 -14.94
C LYS A 69 -18.69 -8.79 -15.47
N ASP A 70 -18.23 -7.80 -16.22
CA ASP A 70 -16.91 -7.79 -16.86
C ASP A 70 -15.85 -7.04 -16.03
N ARG A 71 -15.99 -7.05 -14.70
CA ARG A 71 -15.09 -6.32 -13.79
C ARG A 71 -14.80 -7.13 -12.54
N LEU A 72 -13.58 -6.99 -12.03
CA LEU A 72 -13.19 -7.48 -10.72
C LEU A 72 -13.49 -6.40 -9.67
N TYR A 73 -14.14 -6.77 -8.57
CA TYR A 73 -14.44 -5.85 -7.47
C TYR A 73 -13.44 -6.10 -6.34
N LEU A 74 -12.46 -5.19 -6.18
CA LEU A 74 -11.49 -5.20 -5.09
C LEU A 74 -12.13 -4.59 -3.85
N PHE A 75 -12.42 -5.40 -2.84
CA PHE A 75 -12.90 -4.93 -1.55
C PHE A 75 -11.73 -4.69 -0.59
N TYR A 76 -11.43 -3.42 -0.33
CA TYR A 76 -10.44 -2.99 0.64
C TYR A 76 -11.13 -2.50 1.92
N ASP A 77 -11.17 -3.38 2.92
CA ASP A 77 -11.87 -3.11 4.18
C ASP A 77 -10.98 -2.38 5.18
N LEU A 78 -11.38 -1.15 5.50
CA LEU A 78 -10.67 -0.26 6.42
C LEU A 78 -10.81 -0.68 7.89
N GLU A 79 -11.57 -1.73 8.22
CA GLU A 79 -11.56 -2.34 9.57
C GLU A 79 -10.27 -3.12 9.82
N VAL A 80 -9.66 -3.69 8.78
CA VAL A 80 -8.48 -4.57 8.90
C VAL A 80 -7.27 -4.07 8.11
N SER A 81 -7.47 -3.19 7.13
CA SER A 81 -6.43 -2.72 6.22
C SER A 81 -6.05 -1.26 6.52
N PRO A 82 -4.75 -0.90 6.47
CA PRO A 82 -4.29 0.45 6.77
C PRO A 82 -4.56 1.46 5.63
N VAL A 83 -4.59 2.75 5.97
CA VAL A 83 -4.68 3.88 5.03
C VAL A 83 -3.28 4.36 4.61
N THR A 84 -2.45 3.42 4.12
CA THR A 84 -1.04 3.64 3.75
C THR A 84 -0.78 3.26 2.30
N TYR A 85 0.46 3.50 1.84
CA TYR A 85 0.93 3.09 0.52
C TYR A 85 0.92 1.56 0.31
N ASP A 86 0.82 0.74 1.37
CA ASP A 86 0.71 -0.72 1.26
C ASP A 86 -0.52 -1.17 0.46
N PHE A 87 -1.53 -0.30 0.34
CA PHE A 87 -2.67 -0.53 -0.54
C PHE A 87 -2.26 -0.82 -2.00
N ALA A 88 -1.13 -0.29 -2.46
CA ALA A 88 -0.64 -0.56 -3.81
C ALA A 88 -0.37 -2.06 -4.05
N TRP A 89 0.00 -2.84 -3.02
CA TRP A 89 0.08 -4.30 -3.12
C TRP A 89 -1.29 -4.93 -3.41
N ALA A 90 -2.34 -4.48 -2.73
CA ALA A 90 -3.70 -4.97 -2.96
C ALA A 90 -4.17 -4.68 -4.39
N LEU A 91 -3.88 -3.47 -4.90
CA LEU A 91 -4.15 -3.10 -6.29
C LEU A 91 -3.38 -3.98 -7.28
N ALA A 92 -2.10 -4.23 -7.04
CA ALA A 92 -1.26 -5.05 -7.92
C ALA A 92 -1.81 -6.46 -8.09
N ILE A 93 -2.16 -7.07 -6.96
CA ILE A 93 -2.65 -8.45 -6.93
C ILE A 93 -4.06 -8.51 -7.52
N ALA A 94 -4.89 -7.50 -7.30
CA ALA A 94 -6.21 -7.39 -7.94
C ALA A 94 -6.10 -7.25 -9.47
N ASP A 95 -5.17 -6.46 -9.99
CA ASP A 95 -4.97 -6.36 -11.43
C ASP A 95 -4.44 -7.67 -12.04
N TYR A 96 -3.51 -8.34 -11.34
CA TYR A 96 -3.06 -9.68 -11.73
C TYR A 96 -4.24 -10.65 -11.81
N GLU A 97 -5.09 -10.68 -10.78
CA GLU A 97 -6.28 -11.56 -10.73
C GLU A 97 -7.30 -11.21 -11.83
N ARG A 98 -7.51 -9.91 -12.09
CA ARG A 98 -8.35 -9.44 -13.19
C ARG A 98 -7.87 -9.99 -14.53
N ARG A 99 -6.56 -9.91 -14.81
CA ARG A 99 -5.94 -10.46 -16.04
C ARG A 99 -6.13 -11.97 -16.11
N ARG A 100 -5.89 -12.68 -15.00
CA ARG A 100 -6.08 -14.14 -14.90
C ARG A 100 -7.52 -14.57 -15.21
N LEU A 101 -8.51 -13.75 -14.84
CA LEU A 101 -9.92 -13.99 -15.08
C LEU A 101 -10.43 -13.45 -16.43
N GLY A 102 -9.60 -12.72 -17.19
CA GLY A 102 -9.99 -12.12 -18.47
C GLY A 102 -11.00 -10.97 -18.36
N LEU A 103 -11.02 -10.26 -17.23
CA LEU A 103 -11.96 -9.16 -16.97
C LEU A 103 -11.42 -7.81 -17.47
N SER A 104 -12.28 -6.89 -17.93
CA SER A 104 -11.83 -5.62 -18.53
C SER A 104 -11.28 -4.61 -17.54
N GLY A 105 -11.65 -4.67 -16.25
CA GLY A 105 -11.17 -3.71 -15.26
C GLY A 105 -11.34 -4.11 -13.81
N VAL A 106 -10.76 -3.30 -12.92
CA VAL A 106 -10.95 -3.38 -11.46
C VAL A 106 -11.85 -2.22 -11.02
N HIS A 107 -12.85 -2.49 -10.20
CA HIS A 107 -13.60 -1.49 -9.44
C HIS A 107 -13.15 -1.59 -7.99
N VAL A 108 -12.60 -0.51 -7.44
CA VAL A 108 -12.11 -0.47 -6.06
C VAL A 108 -13.23 -0.07 -5.10
N ILE A 109 -13.48 -0.90 -4.10
CA ILE A 109 -14.51 -0.69 -3.08
C ILE A 109 -13.85 -0.53 -1.72
N PHE A 110 -13.99 0.64 -1.12
CA PHE A 110 -13.56 0.91 0.25
C PHE A 110 -14.72 0.72 1.21
N VAL A 111 -14.55 -0.21 2.15
CA VAL A 111 -15.54 -0.51 3.20
C VAL A 111 -15.13 0.19 4.49
N PRO A 112 -16.03 0.96 5.14
CA PRO A 112 -15.66 1.73 6.33
C PRO A 112 -15.36 0.81 7.51
N GLY A 113 -14.30 1.13 8.24
CA GLY A 113 -13.96 0.49 9.51
C GLY A 113 -14.92 0.88 10.63
N LYS A 114 -15.01 0.05 11.66
CA LYS A 114 -15.94 0.26 12.78
C LYS A 114 -15.55 1.43 13.69
N ASN A 115 -14.26 1.81 13.71
CA ASN A 115 -13.79 2.94 14.50
C ASN A 115 -13.85 4.21 13.66
N HIS A 116 -15.03 4.84 13.61
CA HIS A 116 -15.27 6.08 12.85
C HIS A 116 -14.80 5.99 11.39
N GLY A 117 -15.04 4.86 10.74
CA GLY A 117 -14.67 4.61 9.34
C GLY A 117 -13.28 4.02 9.12
N LEU A 118 -12.47 3.83 10.18
CA LEU A 118 -11.11 3.30 10.10
C LEU A 118 -10.88 2.12 11.06
N ARG A 119 -9.70 1.51 10.98
CA ARG A 119 -9.23 0.50 11.93
C ARG A 119 -8.69 1.15 13.19
N GLU A 120 -8.55 0.38 14.24
CA GLU A 120 -7.77 0.75 15.42
C GLU A 120 -6.29 0.51 15.12
N GLU A 121 -5.42 1.43 15.52
CA GLU A 121 -3.96 1.28 15.39
C GLU A 121 -3.30 1.18 16.75
N ASP A 122 -1.99 0.92 16.75
CA ASP A 122 -1.18 1.00 17.95
C ASP A 122 -1.20 2.44 18.52
N PRO A 123 -1.35 2.62 19.86
CA PRO A 123 -1.43 3.94 20.48
C PRO A 123 -0.25 4.86 20.16
N GLU A 124 0.97 4.30 20.08
CA GLU A 124 2.18 5.06 19.72
C GLU A 124 2.08 5.65 18.30
N TYR A 125 1.42 4.95 17.39
CA TYR A 125 1.17 5.45 16.04
C TYR A 125 0.08 6.52 16.04
N GLU A 126 -1.02 6.33 16.77
CA GLU A 126 -2.12 7.31 16.85
C GLU A 126 -1.69 8.62 17.52
N GLU A 127 -0.72 8.57 18.43
CA GLU A 127 -0.13 9.77 19.04
C GLU A 127 0.60 10.65 18.01
N LYS A 128 1.27 10.03 17.02
CA LYS A 128 2.03 10.74 15.98
C LYS A 128 1.20 11.02 14.73
N VAL A 129 0.28 10.14 14.40
CA VAL A 129 -0.58 10.21 13.23
C VAL A 129 -2.02 10.03 13.67
N ASP A 130 -2.64 11.15 14.02
CA ASP A 130 -3.98 11.20 14.58
C ASP A 130 -5.07 10.73 13.58
N TRP A 131 -6.30 10.70 14.08
CA TRP A 131 -7.44 10.29 13.27
C TRP A 131 -7.64 11.18 12.04
N PHE A 132 -7.45 12.50 12.13
CA PHE A 132 -7.66 13.42 11.00
C PHE A 132 -6.64 13.17 9.89
N ALA A 133 -5.37 13.02 10.24
CA ALA A 133 -4.30 12.68 9.31
C ALA A 133 -4.59 11.35 8.60
N ARG A 134 -5.05 10.34 9.34
CA ARG A 134 -5.42 9.04 8.78
C ARG A 134 -6.66 9.11 7.90
N TYR A 135 -7.68 9.86 8.31
CA TYR A 135 -8.91 10.02 7.54
C TYR A 135 -8.65 10.72 6.21
N TRP A 136 -7.82 11.78 6.22
CA TRP A 136 -7.38 12.49 5.02
C TRP A 136 -6.66 11.57 4.00
N ARG A 137 -5.83 10.64 4.48
CA ARG A 137 -5.10 9.67 3.63
C ARG A 137 -6.01 8.77 2.80
N ARG A 138 -7.29 8.61 3.16
CA ARG A 138 -8.26 7.89 2.30
C ARG A 138 -8.32 8.46 0.89
N HIS A 139 -8.35 9.79 0.77
CA HIS A 139 -8.39 10.44 -0.53
C HIS A 139 -6.97 10.70 -1.05
N ALA A 140 -6.11 11.27 -0.21
CA ALA A 140 -4.78 11.66 -0.63
C ALA A 140 -3.86 10.49 -1.02
N ILE A 141 -4.09 9.29 -0.46
CA ILE A 141 -3.32 8.08 -0.77
C ILE A 141 -4.19 7.05 -1.48
N LEU A 142 -5.27 6.54 -0.85
CA LEU A 142 -5.96 5.37 -1.39
C LEU A 142 -6.69 5.65 -2.70
N TYR A 143 -7.47 6.73 -2.76
CA TYR A 143 -8.13 7.14 -3.99
C TYR A 143 -7.09 7.44 -5.08
N SER A 144 -6.07 8.25 -4.79
CA SER A 144 -5.05 8.61 -5.77
C SER A 144 -4.22 7.42 -6.27
N LEU A 145 -3.92 6.42 -5.42
CA LEU A 145 -3.30 5.17 -5.86
C LEU A 145 -4.21 4.37 -6.81
N SER A 146 -5.52 4.43 -6.61
CA SER A 146 -6.48 3.76 -7.49
C SER A 146 -6.48 4.37 -8.90
N GLU A 147 -6.18 5.67 -9.04
CA GLU A 147 -6.05 6.34 -10.34
C GLU A 147 -4.77 5.95 -11.09
N LEU A 148 -3.78 5.38 -10.41
CA LEU A 148 -2.54 4.89 -11.03
C LEU A 148 -2.68 3.49 -11.64
N LEU A 149 -3.81 2.82 -11.41
CA LEU A 149 -4.12 1.54 -12.04
C LEU A 149 -4.74 1.80 -13.43
N PRO A 150 -4.09 1.42 -14.55
CA PRO A 150 -4.56 1.75 -15.89
C PRO A 150 -5.98 1.24 -16.21
N HIS A 151 -6.36 0.10 -15.63
CA HIS A 151 -7.66 -0.53 -15.81
C HIS A 151 -8.60 -0.32 -14.61
N CYS A 152 -8.43 0.78 -13.87
CA CYS A 152 -9.37 1.20 -12.84
C CYS A 152 -10.64 1.73 -13.51
N THR A 153 -11.76 1.05 -13.27
CA THR A 153 -13.06 1.38 -13.88
C THR A 153 -13.98 2.16 -12.95
N GLY A 154 -13.57 2.36 -11.70
CA GLY A 154 -14.35 3.06 -10.70
C GLY A 154 -13.79 2.87 -9.31
N VAL A 155 -14.08 3.86 -8.45
CA VAL A 155 -13.77 3.83 -7.02
C VAL A 155 -15.03 4.18 -6.25
N THR A 156 -15.36 3.41 -5.21
CA THR A 156 -16.50 3.68 -4.34
C THR A 156 -16.06 3.65 -2.90
N PHE A 157 -16.36 4.73 -2.18
CA PHE A 157 -16.27 4.77 -0.72
C PHE A 157 -17.67 4.62 -0.15
N TYR A 158 -17.92 3.51 0.55
CA TYR A 158 -19.18 3.35 1.28
C TYR A 158 -19.16 4.11 2.60
N SER A 159 -20.30 4.69 2.96
CA SER A 159 -20.53 5.27 4.29
C SER A 159 -21.04 4.20 5.28
N SER A 160 -21.64 3.13 4.78
CA SER A 160 -22.18 2.02 5.58
C SER A 160 -21.60 0.67 5.16
N ARG A 161 -21.31 -0.18 6.16
CA ARG A 161 -20.94 -1.58 5.94
C ARG A 161 -22.10 -2.40 5.35
N ASP A 162 -23.35 -2.04 5.65
CA ASP A 162 -24.51 -2.75 5.11
C ASP A 162 -24.64 -2.55 3.61
N GLU A 163 -24.43 -1.34 3.10
CA GLU A 163 -24.42 -1.04 1.67
C GLU A 163 -23.28 -1.79 0.94
N ALA A 164 -22.09 -1.81 1.53
CA ALA A 164 -20.98 -2.58 0.99
C ALA A 164 -21.27 -4.09 0.99
N CYS A 165 -22.00 -4.59 1.99
CA CYS A 165 -22.40 -6.00 2.08
C CYS A 165 -23.37 -6.37 0.96
N LEU A 166 -24.32 -5.48 0.66
CA LEU A 166 -25.25 -5.66 -0.46
C LEU A 166 -24.49 -5.77 -1.78
N LEU A 167 -23.59 -4.83 -2.08
CA LEU A 167 -22.77 -4.89 -3.30
C LEU A 167 -21.93 -6.17 -3.35
N CYS A 168 -21.27 -6.52 -2.24
CA CYS A 168 -20.41 -7.70 -2.15
C CYS A 168 -21.12 -8.99 -2.56
N GLU A 169 -22.40 -9.14 -2.23
CA GLU A 169 -23.18 -10.31 -2.62
C GLU A 169 -23.67 -10.25 -4.08
N GLN A 170 -23.96 -9.05 -4.61
CA GLN A 170 -24.40 -8.88 -6.00
C GLN A 170 -23.30 -9.15 -7.03
N VAL A 171 -22.06 -8.79 -6.71
CA VAL A 171 -20.93 -8.84 -7.67
C VAL A 171 -20.19 -10.18 -7.65
N ARG A 172 -20.66 -11.16 -6.88
CA ARG A 172 -20.13 -12.53 -6.93
C ARG A 172 -20.36 -13.14 -8.33
N PRO A 173 -19.39 -13.92 -8.85
CA PRO A 173 -18.18 -14.40 -8.18
C PRO A 173 -16.97 -13.46 -8.28
N HIS A 174 -17.06 -12.29 -8.91
CA HIS A 174 -15.93 -11.40 -9.20
C HIS A 174 -15.53 -10.51 -8.02
N VAL A 175 -15.55 -11.07 -6.81
CA VAL A 175 -15.10 -10.41 -5.58
C VAL A 175 -13.64 -10.78 -5.34
N PHE A 176 -12.82 -9.78 -5.05
CA PHE A 176 -11.45 -9.95 -4.61
C PHE A 176 -11.20 -9.24 -3.27
N PRO A 177 -10.54 -9.89 -2.28
CA PRO A 177 -10.09 -11.29 -2.27
C PRO A 177 -11.26 -12.29 -2.37
N LYS A 178 -11.04 -13.47 -2.95
CA LYS A 178 -12.12 -14.45 -3.23
C LYS A 178 -12.94 -14.84 -1.99
N GLN A 179 -12.26 -14.98 -0.84
CA GLN A 179 -12.84 -15.33 0.45
C GLN A 179 -13.44 -14.13 1.22
N TYR A 180 -13.44 -12.94 0.62
CA TYR A 180 -13.92 -11.74 1.28
C TYR A 180 -15.45 -11.78 1.52
N SER A 181 -15.84 -11.25 2.67
CA SER A 181 -17.20 -10.82 2.98
C SER A 181 -17.11 -9.68 3.99
N VAL A 182 -18.09 -8.79 4.01
CA VAL A 182 -18.11 -7.67 4.99
C VAL A 182 -18.21 -8.18 6.43
N LEU A 183 -18.81 -9.35 6.65
CA LEU A 183 -18.83 -9.98 7.97
C LEU A 183 -17.50 -10.62 8.34
N PHE A 184 -16.72 -11.10 7.39
CA PHE A 184 -15.42 -11.71 7.67
C PHE A 184 -14.36 -11.01 6.81
N PRO A 185 -13.98 -9.77 7.19
CA PRO A 185 -13.02 -9.01 6.41
C PRO A 185 -11.67 -9.70 6.38
N VAL A 186 -10.96 -9.53 5.27
CA VAL A 186 -9.66 -10.16 5.04
C VAL A 186 -8.67 -9.07 4.67
N ALA A 187 -7.60 -8.97 5.45
CA ALA A 187 -6.48 -8.09 5.12
C ALA A 187 -5.75 -8.65 3.89
N HIS A 188 -5.27 -7.75 3.04
CA HIS A 188 -4.47 -8.13 1.88
C HIS A 188 -3.07 -8.54 2.32
N SER A 189 -2.55 -9.58 1.69
CA SER A 189 -1.19 -10.06 1.92
C SER A 189 -0.45 -10.15 0.60
N SER A 190 0.77 -9.62 0.57
CA SER A 190 1.70 -9.75 -0.55
C SER A 190 2.40 -11.10 -0.59
N TYR A 191 2.31 -11.90 0.50
CA TYR A 191 3.11 -13.11 0.69
C TYR A 191 3.05 -14.05 -0.50
N GLN A 192 1.84 -14.51 -0.84
CA GLN A 192 1.66 -15.49 -1.91
C GLN A 192 2.15 -14.94 -3.26
N ALA A 193 1.79 -13.70 -3.57
CA ALA A 193 2.13 -13.09 -4.85
C ALA A 193 3.65 -12.90 -5.03
N LEU A 194 4.37 -12.64 -3.94
CA LEU A 194 5.81 -12.51 -3.95
C LEU A 194 6.51 -13.87 -3.96
N THR A 195 6.03 -14.85 -3.19
CA THR A 195 6.63 -16.20 -3.19
C THR A 195 6.44 -16.93 -4.51
N GLU A 196 5.36 -16.64 -5.24
CA GLU A 196 5.09 -17.16 -6.59
C GLU A 196 5.73 -16.30 -7.70
N ALA A 197 6.49 -15.25 -7.34
CA ALA A 197 7.17 -14.35 -8.26
C ALA A 197 6.24 -13.77 -9.36
N LEU A 198 5.00 -13.42 -9.00
CA LEU A 198 4.03 -12.88 -9.94
C LEU A 198 4.51 -11.53 -10.49
N SER A 199 4.22 -11.24 -11.76
CA SER A 199 4.52 -9.92 -12.35
C SER A 199 3.49 -8.88 -11.90
N LEU A 200 3.88 -8.10 -10.90
CA LEU A 200 3.06 -7.10 -10.21
C LEU A 200 3.40 -5.65 -10.58
N MET A 201 4.19 -5.40 -11.62
CA MET A 201 4.45 -4.03 -12.09
C MET A 201 3.29 -3.56 -12.97
N PHE A 202 2.47 -2.66 -12.47
CA PHE A 202 1.27 -2.15 -13.16
C PHE A 202 1.07 -0.65 -13.01
N LEU A 203 1.72 0.00 -12.04
CA LEU A 203 1.47 1.41 -11.73
C LEU A 203 1.93 2.28 -12.89
N GLN A 204 1.04 3.15 -13.33
CA GLN A 204 1.34 4.16 -14.34
C GLN A 204 0.83 5.53 -13.88
N PRO A 205 1.64 6.59 -14.00
CA PRO A 205 1.14 7.93 -13.74
C PRO A 205 0.05 8.33 -14.73
N THR A 206 -0.93 9.08 -14.23
CA THR A 206 -2.02 9.62 -15.07
C THR A 206 -1.47 10.55 -16.14
N GLN A 207 -2.15 10.63 -17.28
CA GLN A 207 -1.72 11.48 -18.39
C GLN A 207 -1.58 12.95 -17.99
N GLN A 208 -2.49 13.46 -17.15
CA GLN A 208 -2.41 14.84 -16.70
C GLN A 208 -1.22 15.08 -15.76
N ALA A 209 -0.90 14.13 -14.88
CA ALA A 209 0.29 14.24 -14.04
C ALA A 209 1.58 14.21 -14.88
N ARG A 210 1.65 13.35 -15.91
CA ARG A 210 2.75 13.34 -16.88
C ARG A 210 2.94 14.71 -17.53
N ARG A 211 1.86 15.32 -18.04
CA ARG A 211 1.92 16.66 -18.67
C ARG A 211 2.49 17.73 -17.75
N TYR A 212 2.08 17.75 -16.47
CA TYR A 212 2.61 18.72 -15.51
C TYR A 212 4.10 18.52 -15.23
N ILE A 213 4.53 17.27 -15.09
CA ILE A 213 5.95 16.96 -14.90
C ILE A 213 6.75 17.27 -16.16
N GLU A 214 6.26 16.93 -17.36
CA GLU A 214 6.88 17.28 -18.63
C GLU A 214 7.04 18.80 -18.81
N GLN A 215 6.02 19.58 -18.43
CA GLN A 215 6.09 21.03 -18.42
C GLN A 215 7.20 21.53 -17.47
N TRP A 216 7.28 20.97 -16.28
CA TRP A 216 8.33 21.32 -15.30
C TRP A 216 9.74 20.93 -15.78
N LEU A 217 9.90 19.73 -16.36
CA LEU A 217 11.15 19.24 -16.97
C LEU A 217 11.60 20.07 -18.17
N SER A 218 10.66 20.72 -18.87
CA SER A 218 10.95 21.59 -20.01
C SER A 218 11.50 22.95 -19.60
N SER A 219 11.51 23.28 -18.30
CA SER A 219 12.11 24.51 -17.80
C SER A 219 13.61 24.57 -18.11
N SER A 220 14.13 25.78 -18.33
CA SER A 220 15.54 26.01 -18.64
C SER A 220 16.49 25.48 -17.56
N ALA A 221 16.03 25.42 -16.31
CA ALA A 221 16.78 24.84 -15.21
C ALA A 221 17.03 23.34 -15.44
N VAL A 222 16.04 22.55 -15.87
CA VAL A 222 16.18 21.08 -15.92
C VAL A 222 16.68 20.59 -17.27
N LYS A 223 16.37 21.32 -18.35
CA LYS A 223 16.58 20.91 -19.73
C LYS A 223 18.02 20.43 -19.99
N GLY A 224 18.13 19.23 -20.57
CA GLY A 224 19.41 18.61 -20.96
C GLY A 224 20.12 17.83 -19.84
N ARG A 225 19.60 17.86 -18.61
CA ARG A 225 20.19 17.15 -17.46
C ARG A 225 19.41 15.90 -17.10
N LYS A 226 20.10 14.90 -16.55
CA LYS A 226 19.49 13.67 -16.03
C LYS A 226 18.92 13.92 -14.64
N VAL A 227 17.60 13.84 -14.49
CA VAL A 227 16.94 14.07 -13.20
C VAL A 227 17.19 12.90 -12.25
N VAL A 228 17.76 13.19 -11.09
CA VAL A 228 17.93 12.23 -9.99
C VAL A 228 17.02 12.67 -8.85
N THR A 229 16.01 11.85 -8.56
CA THR A 229 15.08 12.15 -7.48
C THR A 229 15.51 11.41 -6.22
N ILE A 230 15.56 12.09 -5.08
CA ILE A 230 15.88 11.55 -3.76
C ILE A 230 14.66 11.73 -2.87
N THR A 231 14.00 10.63 -2.51
CA THR A 231 12.83 10.63 -1.63
C THR A 231 13.28 10.44 -0.19
N LEU A 232 13.05 11.46 0.63
CA LEU A 232 13.42 11.45 2.03
C LEU A 232 12.32 10.82 2.88
N ARG A 233 12.73 10.20 4.00
CA ARG A 233 11.85 9.87 5.11
C ARG A 233 12.27 10.71 6.31
N GLN A 234 11.32 11.45 6.88
CA GLN A 234 11.54 12.37 8.01
C GLN A 234 10.36 12.30 8.99
N SER A 235 9.79 11.11 9.15
CA SER A 235 8.60 10.89 9.98
C SER A 235 8.96 10.94 11.46
N SER A 236 8.04 11.53 12.23
CA SER A 236 8.04 11.52 13.69
C SER A 236 7.79 10.12 14.28
N TYR A 237 7.13 9.23 13.52
CA TYR A 237 6.91 7.85 13.90
C TYR A 237 8.07 6.97 13.43
N MET A 238 8.68 6.22 14.36
CA MET A 238 9.83 5.34 14.09
C MET A 238 11.01 6.09 13.41
N PRO A 239 11.62 7.06 14.08
CA PRO A 239 12.66 7.91 13.48
C PRO A 239 13.92 7.15 13.06
N ALA A 240 14.18 5.95 13.62
CA ALA A 240 15.31 5.11 13.21
C ALA A 240 15.29 4.72 11.72
N ARG A 241 14.15 4.83 11.04
CA ARG A 241 14.03 4.61 9.59
C ARG A 241 14.31 5.85 8.75
N ASN A 242 14.46 7.03 9.37
CA ASN A 242 14.64 8.28 8.65
C ASN A 242 15.93 8.28 7.84
N SER A 243 15.89 9.07 6.77
CA SER A 243 17.02 9.31 5.89
C SER A 243 18.14 10.05 6.62
N ASP A 244 19.39 9.69 6.34
CA ASP A 244 20.55 10.48 6.76
C ASP A 244 20.71 11.70 5.85
N ILE A 245 20.11 12.83 6.25
CA ILE A 245 20.05 14.06 5.44
C ILE A 245 21.45 14.55 5.06
N HIS A 246 22.43 14.42 5.98
CA HIS A 246 23.80 14.85 5.73
C HIS A 246 24.45 13.98 4.64
N ALA A 247 24.33 12.65 4.74
CA ALA A 247 24.85 11.73 3.74
C ALA A 247 24.25 11.96 2.35
N TRP A 248 22.92 12.19 2.28
CA TRP A 248 22.25 12.48 1.01
C TRP A 248 22.67 13.82 0.40
N ALA A 249 22.81 14.88 1.22
CA ALA A 249 23.26 16.19 0.78
C ALA A 249 24.70 16.13 0.23
N HIS A 250 25.59 15.45 0.96
CA HIS A 250 26.99 15.31 0.54
C HIS A 250 27.13 14.44 -0.71
N PHE A 251 26.36 13.36 -0.85
CA PHE A 251 26.29 12.61 -2.10
C PHE A 251 25.83 13.49 -3.27
N ALA A 252 24.75 14.25 -3.08
CA ALA A 252 24.18 15.10 -4.13
C ALA A 252 25.15 16.19 -4.59
N SER A 253 25.94 16.78 -3.68
CA SER A 253 26.91 17.83 -4.02
C SER A 253 28.11 17.33 -4.83
N ARG A 254 28.36 16.02 -4.83
CA ARG A 254 29.43 15.38 -5.61
C ARG A 254 29.00 14.99 -7.02
N LEU A 255 27.71 15.07 -7.34
CA LEU A 255 27.23 14.83 -8.70
C LEU A 255 27.55 16.02 -9.61
N ASP A 256 28.01 15.74 -10.83
CA ASP A 256 28.27 16.77 -11.83
C ASP A 256 26.97 17.54 -12.16
N PRO A 257 26.87 18.85 -11.82
CA PRO A 257 25.66 19.63 -12.02
C PRO A 257 25.36 19.93 -13.49
N GLN A 258 26.33 19.75 -14.40
CA GLN A 258 26.09 19.86 -15.85
C GLN A 258 25.39 18.61 -16.39
N ARG A 259 25.62 17.45 -15.76
CA ARG A 259 25.06 16.16 -16.17
C ARG A 259 23.78 15.80 -15.42
N TYR A 260 23.72 16.11 -14.13
CA TYR A 260 22.63 15.69 -13.24
C TYR A 260 21.86 16.87 -12.68
N PHE A 261 20.55 16.69 -12.53
CA PHE A 261 19.67 17.60 -11.82
C PHE A 261 19.07 16.88 -10.61
N VAL A 262 19.54 17.22 -9.42
CA VAL A 262 19.11 16.56 -8.18
C VAL A 262 17.88 17.23 -7.61
N VAL A 263 16.90 16.42 -7.26
CA VAL A 263 15.61 16.83 -6.71
C VAL A 263 15.36 16.07 -5.42
N PHE A 264 15.13 16.78 -4.33
CA PHE A 264 14.71 16.19 -3.06
C PHE A 264 13.20 16.24 -2.94
N VAL A 265 12.58 15.10 -2.68
CA VAL A 265 11.15 15.01 -2.36
C VAL A 265 11.04 14.69 -0.88
N PRO A 266 10.57 15.62 -0.04
CA PRO A 266 10.52 15.41 1.39
C PRO A 266 9.41 14.46 1.82
N ASP A 267 9.46 14.10 3.11
CA ASP A 267 8.33 13.48 3.78
C ASP A 267 7.14 14.46 3.82
N THR A 268 5.91 13.95 3.67
CA THR A 268 4.70 14.78 3.71
C THR A 268 4.56 15.51 5.05
N GLU A 269 5.00 14.90 6.17
CA GLU A 269 5.03 15.55 7.49
C GLU A 269 5.91 16.81 7.51
N LYS A 270 6.92 16.89 6.64
CA LYS A 270 7.94 17.95 6.59
C LYS A 270 7.83 18.87 5.37
N ALA A 271 6.84 18.64 4.50
CA ALA A 271 6.73 19.33 3.22
C ALA A 271 6.37 20.82 3.34
N LEU A 272 5.87 21.27 4.50
CA LEU A 272 5.58 22.69 4.78
C LEU A 272 6.59 23.32 5.74
N GLU A 273 7.57 22.56 6.23
CA GLU A 273 8.66 23.09 7.04
C GLU A 273 9.74 23.71 6.14
N PRO A 274 10.58 24.62 6.68
CA PRO A 274 11.70 25.16 5.93
C PRO A 274 12.63 24.05 5.41
N THR A 275 13.16 24.23 4.20
CA THR A 275 14.18 23.34 3.64
C THR A 275 15.38 23.24 4.58
N PRO A 276 15.85 22.03 4.93
CA PRO A 276 17.08 21.86 5.70
C PRO A 276 18.26 22.60 5.05
N SER A 277 19.12 23.22 5.86
CA SER A 277 20.22 24.07 5.38
C SER A 277 21.11 23.37 4.34
N GLU A 278 21.40 22.10 4.56
CA GLU A 278 22.24 21.24 3.74
C GLU A 278 21.62 20.94 2.37
N LEU A 279 20.29 21.09 2.25
CA LEU A 279 19.54 20.84 1.02
C LEU A 279 19.19 22.12 0.25
N THR A 280 19.46 23.30 0.82
CA THR A 280 19.20 24.60 0.17
C THR A 280 19.82 24.78 -1.22
N PRO A 281 20.97 24.16 -1.58
CA PRO A 281 21.51 24.25 -2.94
C PRO A 281 20.71 23.49 -4.00
N PHE A 282 19.76 22.63 -3.60
CA PHE A 282 19.02 21.73 -4.49
C PHE A 282 17.53 22.10 -4.55
N VAL A 283 16.82 21.55 -5.54
CA VAL A 283 15.37 21.68 -5.57
C VAL A 283 14.76 20.81 -4.48
N TYR A 284 14.00 21.44 -3.58
CA TYR A 284 13.19 20.79 -2.56
C TYR A 284 11.72 20.79 -3.03
N PHE A 285 11.30 19.68 -3.65
CA PHE A 285 10.07 19.61 -4.44
C PHE A 285 8.90 19.08 -3.60
N THR A 286 8.04 19.98 -3.11
CA THR A 286 7.01 19.67 -2.11
C THR A 286 5.66 19.31 -2.73
N GLU A 287 5.38 19.72 -3.97
CA GLU A 287 4.14 19.44 -4.68
C GLU A 287 3.88 17.92 -4.84
N PRO A 288 4.88 17.08 -5.18
CA PRO A 288 4.74 15.62 -5.15
C PRO A 288 4.42 15.02 -3.77
N CYS A 289 4.59 15.75 -2.66
CA CYS A 289 4.24 15.25 -1.32
C CYS A 289 2.74 15.24 -1.04
N TRP A 290 1.99 16.04 -1.79
CA TRP A 290 0.54 16.20 -1.63
C TRP A 290 -0.26 15.59 -2.78
N ASN A 291 0.41 15.17 -3.85
CA ASN A 291 -0.22 14.57 -5.01
C ASN A 291 0.54 13.31 -5.47
N VAL A 292 -0.06 12.15 -5.18
CA VAL A 292 0.50 10.82 -5.53
C VAL A 292 0.67 10.66 -7.04
N GLY A 293 -0.22 11.24 -7.86
CA GLY A 293 -0.11 11.23 -9.32
C GLY A 293 1.12 11.98 -9.81
N LEU A 294 1.34 13.21 -9.32
CA LEU A 294 2.54 13.99 -9.64
C LEU A 294 3.81 13.29 -9.19
N ARG A 295 3.80 12.67 -8.00
CA ARG A 295 4.94 11.89 -7.50
C ARG A 295 5.25 10.70 -8.40
N ALA A 296 4.24 9.92 -8.79
CA ALA A 296 4.42 8.81 -9.71
C ALA A 296 4.96 9.29 -11.07
N ALA A 297 4.49 10.43 -11.58
CA ALA A 297 4.96 11.01 -12.84
C ALA A 297 6.41 11.49 -12.75
N LEU A 298 6.80 12.11 -11.63
CA LEU A 298 8.19 12.51 -11.37
C LEU A 298 9.10 11.28 -11.33
N TYR A 299 8.68 10.21 -10.66
CA TYR A 299 9.47 8.98 -10.60
C TYR A 299 9.61 8.30 -11.96
N ASP A 300 8.52 8.22 -12.74
CA ASP A 300 8.48 7.65 -14.09
C ASP A 300 9.43 8.38 -15.05
N ALA A 301 9.48 9.71 -14.97
CA ALA A 301 10.31 10.55 -15.84
C ALA A 301 11.76 10.72 -15.36
N SER A 302 12.08 10.35 -14.11
CA SER A 302 13.43 10.51 -13.55
C SER A 302 14.42 9.52 -14.18
N PHE A 303 15.68 9.95 -14.31
CA PHE A 303 16.76 9.07 -14.76
C PHE A 303 16.98 7.93 -13.76
N ILE A 304 17.08 8.26 -12.46
CA ILE A 304 17.17 7.32 -11.34
C ILE A 304 16.39 7.90 -10.14
N ASN A 305 15.66 7.04 -9.44
CA ASN A 305 14.98 7.33 -8.19
C ASN A 305 15.71 6.70 -7.00
N LEU A 306 16.07 7.49 -6.02
CA LEU A 306 16.74 7.08 -4.80
C LEU A 306 15.83 7.34 -3.60
N GLY A 307 15.99 6.55 -2.55
CA GLY A 307 15.28 6.76 -1.30
C GLY A 307 15.56 5.64 -0.31
N VAL A 308 15.01 5.78 0.89
CA VAL A 308 15.04 4.72 1.90
C VAL A 308 13.75 3.90 1.88
N ASN A 309 13.71 2.77 2.59
CA ASN A 309 12.50 1.97 2.76
C ASN A 309 11.39 2.78 3.46
N ASN A 310 10.50 3.35 2.65
CA ASN A 310 9.31 4.09 3.06
C ASN A 310 8.13 3.81 2.11
N GLY A 311 6.93 4.25 2.49
CA GLY A 311 5.71 4.00 1.72
C GLY A 311 5.79 4.48 0.27
N PRO A 312 6.16 5.74 -0.01
CA PRO A 312 6.19 6.27 -1.36
C PRO A 312 7.07 5.52 -2.35
N MET A 313 8.15 4.85 -1.91
CA MET A 313 9.00 4.06 -2.81
C MET A 313 8.26 2.89 -3.49
N ILE A 314 7.09 2.48 -3.00
CA ILE A 314 6.26 1.48 -3.68
C ILE A 314 5.83 1.92 -5.08
N LEU A 315 5.73 3.24 -5.32
CA LEU A 315 5.43 3.81 -6.63
C LEU A 315 6.53 3.47 -7.65
N CYS A 316 7.79 3.38 -7.21
CA CYS A 316 8.89 2.90 -8.03
C CYS A 316 8.89 1.38 -8.14
N TRP A 317 8.62 0.69 -7.03
CA TRP A 317 8.68 -0.77 -6.96
C TRP A 317 7.69 -1.48 -7.90
N LEU A 318 6.51 -0.88 -8.08
CA LEU A 318 5.43 -1.44 -8.91
C LEU A 318 5.26 -0.70 -10.25
N ASN A 319 6.22 0.15 -10.62
CA ASN A 319 6.27 0.79 -11.93
C ASN A 319 7.44 0.20 -12.75
N GLU A 320 7.11 -0.38 -13.89
CA GLU A 320 8.05 -1.05 -14.79
C GLU A 320 9.11 -0.11 -15.39
N GLN A 321 8.78 1.18 -15.54
CA GLN A 321 9.65 2.18 -16.17
C GLN A 321 10.63 2.82 -15.18
N CYS A 322 10.33 2.74 -13.88
CA CYS A 322 11.16 3.35 -12.86
C CYS A 322 12.49 2.60 -12.73
N ARG A 323 13.59 3.34 -12.87
CA ARG A 323 14.92 2.93 -12.40
C ARG A 323 15.08 3.41 -10.97
N TYR A 324 15.42 2.52 -10.04
CA TYR A 324 15.48 2.91 -8.63
C TYR A 324 16.51 2.14 -7.81
N ILE A 325 16.91 2.78 -6.70
CA ILE A 325 17.60 2.15 -5.59
C ILE A 325 16.87 2.52 -4.30
N THR A 326 16.46 1.52 -3.52
CA THR A 326 15.89 1.71 -2.18
C THR A 326 16.85 1.20 -1.14
N PHE A 327 17.38 2.10 -0.31
CA PHE A 327 18.35 1.82 0.75
C PHE A 327 17.67 1.57 2.09
N LYS A 328 18.47 1.15 3.08
CA LYS A 328 18.01 1.02 4.47
C LYS A 328 16.73 0.18 4.55
N MET A 329 16.73 -0.99 3.91
CA MET A 329 15.61 -1.92 4.00
C MET A 329 15.34 -2.29 5.47
N LYS A 330 16.41 -2.42 6.27
CA LYS A 330 16.33 -2.70 7.70
C LYS A 330 16.68 -1.46 8.51
N ALA A 331 16.00 -1.28 9.63
CA ALA A 331 16.36 -0.32 10.66
C ALA A 331 16.41 -1.03 12.02
N ALA A 332 17.49 -0.82 12.76
CA ALA A 332 17.65 -1.42 14.09
C ALA A 332 16.52 -0.99 15.03
N GLY A 333 15.99 -1.94 15.81
CA GLY A 333 14.93 -1.67 16.79
C GLY A 333 13.54 -1.43 16.20
N VAL A 334 13.33 -1.57 14.88
CA VAL A 334 12.03 -1.31 14.25
C VAL A 334 11.33 -2.63 13.86
N PRO A 335 10.21 -3.01 14.52
CA PRO A 335 9.56 -4.31 14.35
C PRO A 335 9.21 -4.67 12.90
N GLN A 336 8.75 -3.68 12.13
CA GLN A 336 8.29 -3.82 10.74
C GLN A 336 9.43 -4.09 9.76
N THR A 337 10.69 -3.89 10.17
CA THR A 337 11.88 -4.07 9.32
C THR A 337 12.76 -5.22 9.80
N THR A 338 12.22 -6.09 10.67
CA THR A 338 12.90 -7.32 11.09
C THR A 338 12.82 -8.38 9.99
N ASP A 339 13.76 -9.33 9.98
CA ASP A 339 13.75 -10.43 9.01
C ASP A 339 12.45 -11.26 9.09
N ALA A 340 11.90 -11.42 10.30
CA ALA A 340 10.64 -12.11 10.51
C ALA A 340 9.46 -11.36 9.87
N ALA A 341 9.41 -10.03 10.01
CA ALA A 341 8.40 -9.20 9.36
C ALA A 341 8.51 -9.30 7.83
N PHE A 342 9.71 -9.15 7.27
CA PHE A 342 9.96 -9.28 5.84
C PHE A 342 9.50 -10.64 5.30
N ARG A 343 9.88 -11.74 5.96
CA ARG A 343 9.45 -13.10 5.57
C ARG A 343 7.93 -13.28 5.66
N THR A 344 7.26 -12.67 6.62
CA THR A 344 5.78 -12.72 6.75
C THR A 344 5.08 -12.08 5.56
N HIS A 345 5.73 -11.11 4.90
CA HIS A 345 5.24 -10.48 3.69
C HIS A 345 5.71 -11.15 2.39
N GLY A 346 6.53 -12.19 2.46
CA GLY A 346 7.06 -12.93 1.30
C GLY A 346 8.33 -12.31 0.70
N PHE A 347 8.97 -11.37 1.39
CA PHE A 347 10.23 -10.78 0.94
C PHE A 347 11.42 -11.68 1.28
N GLU A 348 12.38 -11.77 0.37
CA GLU A 348 13.63 -12.48 0.57
C GLU A 348 14.73 -11.52 1.06
N ILE A 349 15.36 -11.86 2.20
CA ILE A 349 16.40 -11.03 2.81
C ILE A 349 17.64 -10.99 1.90
N GLY A 350 18.19 -9.81 1.70
CA GLY A 350 19.37 -9.60 0.87
C GLY A 350 19.08 -9.49 -0.63
N LYS A 351 17.82 -9.65 -1.06
CA LYS A 351 17.42 -9.54 -2.48
C LYS A 351 16.47 -8.37 -2.72
N SER A 352 16.38 -7.97 -3.99
CA SER A 352 15.29 -7.12 -4.49
C SER A 352 14.00 -7.93 -4.64
N LEU A 353 12.92 -7.27 -5.03
CA LEU A 353 11.66 -7.93 -5.40
C LEU A 353 11.89 -9.00 -6.48
N PRO A 354 11.14 -10.12 -6.43
CA PRO A 354 11.34 -11.26 -7.33
C PRO A 354 11.06 -10.94 -8.81
N PHE A 355 10.29 -9.89 -9.09
CA PHE A 355 10.00 -9.36 -10.42
C PHE A 355 10.79 -8.09 -10.76
N ALA A 356 11.75 -7.68 -9.92
CA ALA A 356 12.55 -6.48 -10.16
C ALA A 356 13.40 -6.62 -11.44
N LYS A 357 13.41 -5.57 -12.25
CA LYS A 357 14.25 -5.46 -13.44
C LYS A 357 15.72 -5.16 -13.07
N PRO A 358 16.67 -5.30 -14.01
CA PRO A 358 18.10 -5.04 -13.74
C PRO A 358 18.41 -3.66 -13.15
N TYR A 359 17.58 -2.64 -13.44
CA TYR A 359 17.76 -1.27 -12.96
C TYR A 359 16.97 -0.94 -11.68
N GLN A 360 16.50 -1.97 -10.96
CA GLN A 360 15.63 -1.86 -9.80
C GLN A 360 16.24 -2.62 -8.62
N LYS A 361 16.75 -1.88 -7.63
CA LYS A 361 17.57 -2.47 -6.57
C LYS A 361 17.08 -2.13 -5.16
N TRP A 362 17.07 -3.14 -4.30
CA TRP A 362 17.03 -2.95 -2.85
C TRP A 362 18.42 -3.14 -2.26
N VAL A 363 18.80 -2.20 -1.40
CA VAL A 363 20.07 -2.19 -0.66
C VAL A 363 19.75 -2.31 0.82
N TRP A 364 20.25 -3.37 1.43
CA TRP A 364 19.95 -3.74 2.82
C TRP A 364 20.86 -3.04 3.84
N GLU A 365 21.90 -2.38 3.36
CA GLU A 365 22.79 -1.49 4.12
C GLU A 365 22.10 -0.15 4.40
N ASP A 366 22.57 0.56 5.44
CA ASP A 366 22.14 1.93 5.73
C ASP A 366 22.50 2.90 4.61
N ASP A 367 21.78 4.01 4.52
CA ASP A 367 21.97 5.09 3.55
C ASP A 367 23.16 6.00 3.91
N ARG A 368 24.32 5.39 4.12
CA ARG A 368 25.60 6.10 4.26
C ARG A 368 26.11 6.58 2.91
N GLU A 369 26.87 7.66 2.90
CA GLU A 369 27.38 8.25 1.66
C GLU A 369 28.16 7.26 0.79
N ASP A 370 29.07 6.47 1.39
CA ASP A 370 29.89 5.49 0.69
C ASP A 370 29.04 4.43 -0.04
N VAL A 371 27.97 3.99 0.63
CA VAL A 371 27.02 3.01 0.10
C VAL A 371 26.19 3.64 -1.02
N ILE A 372 25.65 4.84 -0.80
CA ILE A 372 24.85 5.57 -1.80
C ILE A 372 25.67 5.79 -3.07
N GLN A 373 26.90 6.29 -2.92
CA GLN A 373 27.78 6.59 -4.04
C GLN A 373 28.12 5.31 -4.82
N LYS A 374 28.55 4.24 -4.13
CA LYS A 374 28.85 2.93 -4.73
C LYS A 374 27.68 2.44 -5.58
N GLU A 375 26.48 2.42 -5.01
CA GLU A 375 25.31 1.83 -5.66
C GLU A 375 24.78 2.69 -6.81
N PHE A 376 24.82 4.01 -6.67
CA PHE A 376 24.48 4.93 -7.76
C PHE A 376 25.40 4.77 -8.97
N HIS A 377 26.72 4.67 -8.76
CA HIS A 377 27.69 4.47 -9.85
C HIS A 377 27.49 3.10 -10.52
N ASN A 378 27.29 2.04 -9.75
CA ASN A 378 26.99 0.71 -10.27
C ASN A 378 25.77 0.74 -11.20
N LEU A 379 24.69 1.38 -10.76
CA LEU A 379 23.48 1.50 -11.56
C LEU A 379 23.69 2.37 -12.81
N CYS A 380 24.42 3.48 -12.70
CA CYS A 380 24.77 4.32 -13.85
C CYS A 380 25.56 3.54 -14.91
N ASN A 381 26.57 2.76 -14.50
CA ASN A 381 27.38 1.94 -15.39
C ASN A 381 26.52 0.87 -16.07
N LEU A 382 25.62 0.22 -15.32
CA LEU A 382 24.70 -0.77 -15.87
C LEU A 382 23.78 -0.16 -16.94
N ILE A 383 23.26 1.04 -16.71
CA ILE A 383 22.44 1.76 -17.69
C ILE A 383 23.26 2.13 -18.93
N GLN A 384 24.49 2.64 -18.76
CA GLN A 384 25.34 3.01 -19.88
C GLN A 384 25.71 1.81 -20.76
N ASN A 385 26.09 0.70 -20.15
CA ASN A 385 26.45 -0.54 -20.86
C ASN A 385 25.27 -1.19 -21.60
N SER A 386 24.03 -0.84 -21.25
CA SER A 386 22.83 -1.33 -21.94
C SER A 386 22.41 -0.48 -23.15
N LEU A 387 22.94 0.74 -23.25
CA LEU A 387 22.67 1.69 -24.32
C LEU A 387 23.75 1.68 -25.40
N SER A 388 24.94 1.16 -25.08
CA SER A 388 26.00 0.79 -26.02
C SER A 388 25.73 -0.57 -26.64
#